data_AF-A0A2J8RH68-F1
#
_entry.id   AF-A0A2J8RH68-F1
#
_cell.length_a   1.000
_cell.length_b   1.000
_cell.length_c   1.000
_cell.angle_alpha   90.00
_cell.angle_beta   90.00
_cell.angle_gamma   90.00
#
_symmetry.space_group_name_H-M   'P 1'
#
loop_
_entity.id
_entity.type
_entity.pdbx_description
1 polymer ?
#
loop_
_entity_poly.entity_id
_entity_poly.type
_entity_poly.pdbx_seq_one_letter_code
_entity_poly.pdbx_strand_id
1 'polypeptide(L)'
;ARDAAEFELFFRRCPFDGAFALAAGLRDCVRFLRAFRLRDADVQFLASVLPPDTDPAFFEHLRALDCSEVTVRALPEGSLAFPGVPLLQVSGPLLVVQLLETPLLCLVSYASLVATNAARLRLIAGPEKRLLEMGLRRAQGPDGGLTASTYSYLGDVGTSSW
;
A
#
# COMPACT_ATOMS: atom_id res chain seq x y z
N ALA A 1 -20.58 17.50 -5.22
CA ALA A 1 -19.66 16.39 -4.89
C ALA A 1 -18.44 16.42 -5.79
N ARG A 2 -17.64 17.50 -5.72
CA ARG A 2 -16.31 17.63 -6.33
C ARG A 2 -15.37 18.31 -5.33
N ASP A 3 -15.58 18.00 -4.06
CA ASP A 3 -14.79 18.61 -2.99
C ASP A 3 -13.38 18.03 -3.07
N ALA A 4 -12.41 18.93 -3.19
CA ALA A 4 -11.00 18.54 -3.18
C ALA A 4 -10.60 18.19 -1.74
N ALA A 5 -9.89 17.08 -1.59
CA ALA A 5 -9.38 16.64 -0.31
C ALA A 5 -7.92 16.21 -0.43
N GLU A 6 -7.22 16.31 0.69
CA GLU A 6 -5.84 15.84 0.84
C GLU A 6 -5.74 14.97 2.09
N PHE A 7 -5.20 13.77 1.91
CA PHE A 7 -5.00 12.79 2.98
C PHE A 7 -3.51 12.50 3.14
N GLU A 8 -3.10 12.37 4.41
CA GLU A 8 -1.72 12.02 4.76
C GLU A 8 -1.67 10.64 5.41
N LEU A 9 -0.84 9.76 4.85
CA LEU A 9 -0.56 8.45 5.42
C LEU A 9 0.73 8.52 6.21
N PHE A 10 0.62 8.42 7.54
CA PHE A 10 1.74 8.34 8.46
C PHE A 10 1.47 7.26 9.51
N PHE A 11 2.51 6.84 10.24
CA PHE A 11 2.37 5.91 11.35
C PHE A 11 2.67 6.58 12.69
N ARG A 12 2.14 5.99 13.78
CA ARG A 12 2.22 6.58 15.13
C ARG A 12 3.29 5.95 16.01
N ARG A 13 3.67 4.71 15.74
CA ARG A 13 4.64 3.96 16.54
C ARG A 13 5.61 3.24 15.62
N CYS A 14 6.89 3.34 15.92
CA CYS A 14 7.89 2.54 15.21
C CYS A 14 7.62 1.05 15.43
N PRO A 15 7.76 0.23 14.38
CA PRO A 15 7.60 -1.20 14.52
C PRO A 15 8.77 -1.81 15.30
N PHE A 16 8.49 -2.93 15.97
CA PHE A 16 9.50 -3.73 16.67
C PHE A 16 10.31 -2.99 17.74
N ASP A 17 9.71 -1.99 18.39
CA ASP A 17 10.35 -1.11 19.37
C ASP A 17 11.63 -0.43 18.85
N GLY A 18 11.74 -0.27 17.53
CA GLY A 18 12.86 0.38 16.85
C GLY A 18 12.73 1.91 16.82
N ALA A 19 13.74 2.57 16.25
CA ALA A 19 13.78 4.03 16.11
C ALA A 19 13.20 4.53 14.77
N PHE A 20 13.10 3.67 13.75
CA PHE A 20 12.66 4.02 12.40
C PHE A 20 11.89 2.87 11.74
N ALA A 21 11.21 3.20 10.65
CA ALA A 21 10.74 2.25 9.65
C ALA A 21 11.39 2.55 8.30
N LEU A 22 11.49 1.55 7.42
CA LEU A 22 11.83 1.78 6.01
C LEU A 22 10.55 2.01 5.21
N ALA A 23 10.50 3.13 4.48
CA ALA A 23 9.41 3.42 3.57
C ALA A 23 9.44 2.45 2.39
N ALA A 24 8.35 1.70 2.20
CA ALA A 24 8.21 0.74 1.12
C ALA A 24 6.73 0.56 0.73
N GLY A 25 6.46 0.04 -0.48
CA GLY A 25 5.10 -0.23 -0.96
C GLY A 25 4.62 0.71 -2.08
N LEU A 26 5.39 1.75 -2.41
CA LEU A 26 5.05 2.73 -3.43
C LEU A 26 4.92 2.07 -4.81
N ARG A 27 5.76 1.08 -5.12
CA ARG A 27 5.70 0.32 -6.37
C ARG A 27 4.33 -0.32 -6.59
N ASP A 28 3.81 -0.98 -5.56
CA ASP A 28 2.52 -1.68 -5.65
C ASP A 28 1.35 -0.69 -5.59
N CYS A 29 1.49 0.40 -4.85
CA CYS A 29 0.52 1.50 -4.85
C CYS A 29 0.33 2.08 -6.26
N VAL A 30 1.41 2.41 -6.97
CA VAL A 30 1.31 2.97 -8.33
C VAL A 30 0.70 1.97 -9.32
N ARG A 31 1.02 0.67 -9.18
CA ARG A 31 0.41 -0.39 -10.00
C ARG A 31 -1.09 -0.49 -9.74
N PHE A 32 -1.48 -0.49 -8.47
CA PHE A 32 -2.88 -0.51 -8.06
C PHE A 32 -3.65 0.69 -8.60
N LEU A 33 -3.14 1.92 -8.41
CA LEU A 33 -3.79 3.15 -8.88
C LEU A 33 -4.01 3.17 -10.40
N ARG A 34 -3.10 2.57 -11.17
CA ARG A 34 -3.24 2.45 -12.63
C ARG A 34 -4.26 1.41 -13.06
N ALA A 35 -4.48 0.38 -12.24
CA ALA A 35 -5.40 -0.72 -12.52
C ALA A 35 -6.77 -0.54 -11.85
N PHE A 36 -6.92 0.45 -10.97
CA PHE A 36 -8.14 0.69 -10.21
C PHE A 36 -9.30 1.03 -11.13
N ARG A 37 -10.25 0.08 -11.25
CA ARG A 37 -11.55 0.26 -11.87
C ARG A 37 -12.57 -0.68 -11.22
N LEU A 38 -13.79 -0.19 -11.04
CA LEU A 38 -14.92 -1.04 -10.67
C LEU A 38 -15.47 -1.73 -11.92
N ARG A 39 -15.67 -3.04 -11.85
CA ARG A 39 -16.29 -3.78 -12.96
C ARG A 39 -17.80 -3.62 -12.87
N ASP A 40 -18.49 -3.74 -14.00
CA ASP A 40 -19.95 -3.62 -14.04
C ASP A 40 -20.64 -4.61 -13.10
N ALA A 41 -20.09 -5.83 -12.96
CA ALA A 41 -20.60 -6.83 -12.03
C ALA A 41 -20.48 -6.39 -10.56
N ASP A 42 -19.42 -5.67 -10.19
CA ASP A 42 -19.23 -5.15 -8.83
C ASP A 42 -20.25 -4.02 -8.56
N VAL A 43 -20.50 -3.15 -9.54
CA VAL A 43 -21.52 -2.09 -9.42
C VAL A 43 -22.93 -2.66 -9.34
N GLN A 44 -23.24 -3.70 -10.12
CA GLN A 44 -24.52 -4.42 -10.04
C GLN A 44 -24.70 -5.09 -8.67
N PHE A 45 -23.64 -5.67 -8.11
CA PHE A 45 -23.67 -6.21 -6.76
C PHE A 45 -23.99 -5.11 -5.74
N LEU A 46 -23.30 -3.96 -5.81
CA LEU A 46 -23.57 -2.81 -4.94
C LEU A 46 -25.02 -2.32 -5.05
N ALA A 47 -25.58 -2.27 -6.27
CA ALA A 47 -26.98 -1.89 -6.49
C ALA A 47 -27.99 -2.87 -5.87
N SER A 48 -27.61 -4.14 -5.66
CA SER A 48 -28.48 -5.14 -5.03
C SER A 48 -28.46 -5.12 -3.50
N VAL A 49 -27.40 -4.57 -2.88
CA VAL A 49 -27.24 -4.53 -1.42
C VAL A 49 -27.51 -3.15 -0.81
N LEU A 50 -27.41 -2.08 -1.61
CA LEU A 50 -27.74 -0.73 -1.19
C LEU A 50 -29.25 -0.49 -1.17
N PRO A 51 -29.73 0.54 -0.43
CA PRO A 51 -31.15 0.88 -0.38
C PRO A 51 -31.75 1.06 -1.79
N PRO A 52 -32.97 0.57 -2.04
CA PRO A 52 -33.58 0.59 -3.38
C PRO A 52 -33.90 2.00 -3.89
N ASP A 53 -33.92 2.99 -3.00
CA ASP A 53 -34.10 4.42 -3.26
C ASP A 53 -32.76 5.16 -3.53
N THR A 54 -31.64 4.43 -3.61
CA THR A 54 -30.34 5.01 -3.99
C THR A 54 -30.42 5.58 -5.40
N ASP A 55 -29.93 6.82 -5.57
CA ASP A 55 -29.92 7.53 -6.85
C ASP A 55 -29.23 6.71 -7.96
N PRO A 56 -29.92 6.40 -9.08
CA PRO A 56 -29.30 5.73 -10.22
C PRO A 56 -28.04 6.40 -10.75
N ALA A 57 -27.94 7.74 -10.64
CA ALA A 57 -26.77 8.50 -11.08
C ALA A 57 -25.52 8.17 -10.24
N PHE A 58 -25.68 7.70 -9.00
CA PHE A 58 -24.56 7.24 -8.17
C PHE A 58 -23.86 6.03 -8.80
N PHE A 59 -24.62 5.07 -9.34
CA PHE A 59 -24.03 3.88 -9.96
C PHE A 59 -23.34 4.20 -11.29
N GLU A 60 -23.84 5.17 -12.05
CA GLU A 60 -23.12 5.69 -13.22
C GLU A 60 -21.81 6.37 -12.82
N HIS A 61 -21.83 7.14 -11.72
CA HIS A 61 -20.62 7.73 -11.17
C HIS A 61 -19.60 6.66 -10.78
N LEU A 62 -20.04 5.57 -10.11
CA LEU A 62 -19.16 4.45 -9.74
C LEU A 62 -18.49 3.77 -10.94
N ARG A 63 -19.21 3.61 -12.07
CA ARG A 63 -18.64 3.01 -13.29
C ARG A 63 -17.59 3.90 -13.95
N ALA A 64 -17.74 5.22 -13.83
CA ALA A 64 -16.82 6.20 -14.38
C ALA A 64 -15.63 6.51 -13.45
N LEU A 65 -15.58 5.96 -12.23
CA LEU A 65 -14.50 6.20 -11.29
C LEU A 65 -13.16 5.72 -11.83
N ASP A 66 -12.17 6.61 -11.76
CA ASP A 66 -10.77 6.31 -11.97
C ASP A 66 -9.88 7.16 -11.04
N CYS A 67 -8.57 6.95 -11.12
CA CYS A 67 -7.58 7.71 -10.35
C CYS A 67 -6.90 8.82 -11.16
N SER A 68 -7.50 9.29 -12.27
CA SER A 68 -6.85 10.25 -13.17
C SER A 68 -6.64 11.64 -12.55
N GLU A 69 -7.56 12.07 -11.68
CA GLU A 69 -7.48 13.34 -10.96
C GLU A 69 -6.73 13.23 -9.61
N VAL A 70 -6.11 12.08 -9.33
CA VAL A 70 -5.38 11.83 -8.08
C VAL A 70 -3.91 12.21 -8.23
N THR A 71 -3.42 13.06 -7.33
CA THR A 71 -2.00 13.39 -7.18
C THR A 71 -1.44 12.69 -5.95
N VAL A 72 -0.28 12.02 -6.10
CA VAL A 72 0.41 11.35 -5.01
C VAL A 72 1.81 11.92 -4.83
N ARG A 73 2.14 12.36 -3.62
CA ARG A 73 3.51 12.65 -3.17
C ARG A 73 3.92 11.54 -2.21
N ALA A 74 5.14 11.04 -2.31
CA ALA A 74 5.60 9.94 -1.48
C ALA A 74 7.09 10.06 -1.16
N LEU A 75 7.48 9.52 -0.01
CA LEU A 75 8.89 9.25 0.27
C LEU A 75 9.44 8.22 -0.72
N PRO A 76 10.67 8.39 -1.23
CA PRO A 76 11.33 7.38 -2.04
C PRO A 76 11.44 6.05 -1.27
N GLU A 77 11.25 4.92 -1.95
CA GLU A 77 11.42 3.61 -1.31
C GLU A 77 12.85 3.42 -0.78
N GLY A 78 12.97 2.82 0.40
CA GLY A 78 14.24 2.68 1.12
C GLY A 78 14.61 3.88 2.01
N SER A 79 13.82 4.96 1.98
CA SER A 79 14.01 6.08 2.90
C SER A 79 13.70 5.68 4.35
N LEU A 80 14.42 6.27 5.30
CA LEU A 80 14.06 6.17 6.71
C LEU A 80 12.82 7.02 6.97
N ALA A 81 11.84 6.42 7.62
CA ALA A 81 10.60 7.06 8.02
C ALA A 81 10.45 7.06 9.55
N PHE A 82 9.83 8.11 10.06
CA PHE A 82 9.66 8.36 11.49
C PHE A 82 8.18 8.59 11.83
N PRO A 83 7.76 8.31 13.09
CA PRO A 83 6.40 8.55 13.51
C PRO A 83 5.97 10.01 13.33
N GLY A 84 4.73 10.21 12.87
CA GLY A 84 4.17 11.55 12.66
C GLY A 84 4.68 12.29 11.41
N VAL A 85 5.51 11.64 10.58
CA VAL A 85 5.95 12.18 9.28
C VAL A 85 5.18 11.47 8.16
N PRO A 86 4.61 12.20 7.19
CA PRO A 86 3.88 11.60 6.08
C PRO A 86 4.80 10.75 5.19
N LEU A 87 4.39 9.50 4.98
CA LEU A 87 4.96 8.58 3.99
C LEU A 87 4.41 8.89 2.60
N LEU A 88 3.08 9.09 2.53
CA LEU A 88 2.35 9.44 1.32
C LEU A 88 1.40 10.61 1.62
N GLN A 89 1.24 11.49 0.66
CA GLN A 89 0.20 12.51 0.61
C GLN A 89 -0.60 12.29 -0.68
N VAL A 90 -1.92 12.17 -0.55
CA VAL A 90 -2.83 11.85 -1.67
C VAL A 90 -3.88 12.94 -1.78
N SER A 91 -3.91 13.62 -2.91
CA SER A 91 -4.81 14.75 -3.17
C SER A 91 -5.70 14.46 -4.38
N GLY A 92 -6.97 14.85 -4.32
CA GLY A 92 -7.93 14.62 -5.42
C GLY A 92 -9.39 14.76 -4.99
N PRO A 93 -10.34 14.27 -5.81
CA PRO A 93 -11.76 14.26 -5.45
C PRO A 93 -12.01 13.42 -4.20
N LEU A 94 -12.72 13.97 -3.21
CA LEU A 94 -12.95 13.37 -1.89
C LEU A 94 -13.36 11.89 -1.96
N LEU A 95 -14.35 11.55 -2.79
CA LEU A 95 -14.83 10.18 -2.92
C LEU A 95 -13.71 9.23 -3.37
N VAL A 96 -12.91 9.63 -4.36
CA VAL A 96 -11.83 8.81 -4.91
C VAL A 96 -10.75 8.61 -3.85
N VAL A 97 -10.22 9.70 -3.28
CA VAL A 97 -9.13 9.61 -2.31
C VAL A 97 -9.53 8.87 -1.03
N GLN A 98 -10.80 8.94 -0.63
CA GLN A 98 -11.35 8.18 0.49
C GLN A 98 -11.40 6.67 0.20
N LEU A 99 -11.74 6.26 -1.03
CA LEU A 99 -11.72 4.85 -1.44
C LEU A 99 -10.29 4.29 -1.48
N LEU A 100 -9.29 5.14 -1.73
CA LEU A 100 -7.89 4.75 -1.78
C LEU A 100 -7.25 4.52 -0.40
N GLU A 101 -7.89 4.97 0.68
CA GLU A 101 -7.36 4.82 2.05
C GLU A 101 -7.00 3.36 2.37
N THR A 102 -7.98 2.45 2.21
CA THR A 102 -7.82 1.03 2.55
C THR A 102 -6.71 0.33 1.77
N PRO A 103 -6.67 0.38 0.42
CA PRO A 103 -5.63 -0.32 -0.34
C PRO A 103 -4.24 0.28 -0.08
N LEU A 104 -4.10 1.61 0.00
CA LEU A 104 -2.81 2.24 0.26
C LEU A 104 -2.29 1.90 1.66
N LEU A 105 -3.16 1.89 2.67
CA LEU A 105 -2.81 1.45 4.02
C LEU A 105 -2.28 0.02 4.03
N CYS A 106 -2.95 -0.91 3.33
CA CYS A 106 -2.56 -2.31 3.25
C CYS A 106 -1.17 -2.48 2.61
N LEU A 107 -0.98 -1.88 1.42
CA LEU A 107 0.24 -2.01 0.63
C LEU A 107 1.46 -1.41 1.36
N VAL A 108 1.33 -0.16 1.84
CA VAL A 108 2.44 0.56 2.49
C VAL A 108 2.78 -0.07 3.84
N SER A 109 1.77 -0.43 4.65
CA SER A 109 2.01 -0.99 5.98
C SER A 109 2.73 -2.33 5.92
N TYR A 110 2.26 -3.25 5.07
CA TYR A 110 2.87 -4.56 4.96
C TYR A 110 4.29 -4.48 4.38
N ALA A 111 4.48 -3.76 3.28
CA ALA A 111 5.79 -3.58 2.66
C ALA A 111 6.81 -2.95 3.62
N SER A 112 6.42 -1.88 4.33
CA SER A 112 7.29 -1.18 5.27
C SER A 112 7.66 -2.06 6.48
N LEU A 113 6.72 -2.87 6.98
CA LEU A 113 7.00 -3.81 8.07
C LEU A 113 8.01 -4.89 7.68
N VAL A 114 7.85 -5.48 6.48
CA VAL A 114 8.78 -6.49 5.96
C VAL A 114 10.17 -5.89 5.76
N ALA A 115 10.27 -4.76 5.06
CA ALA A 115 11.54 -4.09 4.80
C ALA A 115 12.26 -3.72 6.11
N THR A 116 11.53 -3.15 7.08
CA THR A 116 12.09 -2.78 8.37
C THR A 116 12.60 -3.99 9.14
N ASN A 117 11.87 -5.12 9.13
CA ASN A 117 12.33 -6.33 9.83
C ASN A 117 13.57 -6.94 9.15
N ALA A 118 13.58 -6.98 7.81
CA ALA A 118 14.73 -7.44 7.04
C ALA A 118 15.99 -6.62 7.36
N ALA A 119 15.87 -5.28 7.40
CA ALA A 119 16.96 -4.40 7.79
C ALA A 119 17.45 -4.65 9.23
N ARG A 120 16.54 -4.93 10.18
CA ARG A 120 16.93 -5.32 11.55
C ARG A 120 17.71 -6.63 11.57
N LEU A 121 17.29 -7.62 10.79
CA LEU A 121 18.02 -8.89 10.67
C LEU A 121 19.40 -8.69 10.02
N ARG A 122 19.50 -7.84 8.99
CA ARG A 122 20.79 -7.43 8.39
C ARG A 122 21.72 -6.80 9.44
N LEU A 123 21.21 -5.89 10.26
CA LEU A 123 21.99 -5.25 11.33
C LEU A 123 22.52 -6.28 12.34
N ILE A 124 21.71 -7.27 12.74
CA ILE A 124 22.13 -8.33 13.68
C ILE A 124 23.15 -9.28 13.04
N ALA A 125 22.95 -9.65 11.78
CA ALA A 125 23.82 -10.61 11.08
C ALA A 125 25.18 -10.00 10.68
N GLY A 126 25.23 -8.68 10.48
CA GLY A 126 26.36 -7.97 9.91
C GLY A 126 26.39 -8.01 8.38
N PRO A 127 27.26 -7.21 7.75
CA PRO A 127 27.32 -7.08 6.29
C PRO A 127 27.88 -8.31 5.57
N GLU A 128 28.70 -9.12 6.25
CA GLU A 128 29.42 -10.24 5.62
C GLU A 128 28.58 -11.50 5.47
N LYS A 129 27.58 -11.70 6.33
CA LYS A 129 26.76 -12.92 6.31
C LYS A 129 25.69 -12.83 5.23
N ARG A 130 25.52 -13.91 4.47
CA ARG A 130 24.43 -14.01 3.50
C ARG A 130 23.12 -14.34 4.22
N LEU A 131 22.16 -13.43 4.15
CA LEU A 131 20.78 -13.68 4.59
C LEU A 131 19.94 -14.15 3.40
N LEU A 132 19.04 -15.09 3.65
CA LEU A 132 18.21 -15.75 2.64
C LEU A 132 16.75 -15.76 3.09
N GLU A 133 15.86 -15.20 2.28
CA GLU A 133 14.41 -15.18 2.50
C GLU A 133 13.74 -16.42 1.90
N MET A 134 13.18 -17.30 2.75
CA MET A 134 12.56 -18.60 2.38
C MET A 134 11.09 -18.73 2.80
N GLY A 135 10.43 -17.60 3.09
CA GLY A 135 9.10 -17.48 3.67
C GLY A 135 7.95 -17.65 2.68
N LEU A 136 8.24 -17.79 1.37
CA LEU A 136 7.23 -17.88 0.29
C LEU A 136 6.07 -18.82 0.63
N ARG A 137 6.36 -20.02 1.13
CA ARG A 137 5.36 -21.06 1.45
C ARG A 137 4.41 -20.71 2.62
N ARG A 138 4.72 -19.66 3.38
CA ARG A 138 3.94 -19.16 4.52
C ARG A 138 3.53 -17.69 4.34
N ALA A 139 3.90 -17.07 3.23
CA ALA A 139 3.51 -15.71 2.94
C ALA A 139 2.00 -15.63 2.69
N GLN A 140 1.42 -14.47 3.02
CA GLN A 140 -0.04 -14.35 3.10
C GLN A 140 -0.65 -14.09 1.73
N GLY A 141 -1.51 -15.01 1.29
CA GLY A 141 -2.27 -14.85 0.05
C GLY A 141 -1.42 -14.96 -1.21
N PRO A 142 -2.03 -14.73 -2.38
CA PRO A 142 -1.38 -14.92 -3.68
C PRO A 142 -0.18 -13.98 -3.90
N ASP A 143 -0.31 -12.72 -3.49
CA ASP A 143 0.74 -11.69 -3.70
C ASP A 143 1.75 -11.61 -2.55
N GLY A 144 1.45 -12.20 -1.40
CA GLY A 144 2.28 -12.09 -0.20
C GLY A 144 3.67 -12.65 -0.38
N GLY A 145 3.83 -13.73 -1.16
CA GLY A 145 5.12 -14.32 -1.45
C GLY A 145 6.05 -13.36 -2.18
N LEU A 146 5.58 -12.82 -3.32
CA LEU A 146 6.34 -11.85 -4.12
C LEU A 146 6.67 -10.58 -3.32
N THR A 147 5.69 -10.09 -2.57
CA THR A 147 5.80 -8.88 -1.75
C THR A 147 6.83 -9.06 -0.64
N ALA A 148 6.74 -10.17 0.11
CA ALA A 148 7.68 -10.50 1.18
C ALA A 148 9.13 -10.62 0.67
N SER A 149 9.34 -11.34 -0.43
CA SER A 149 10.68 -11.48 -1.02
C SER A 149 11.21 -10.13 -1.52
N THR A 150 10.39 -9.34 -2.24
CA THR A 150 10.80 -8.05 -2.80
C THR A 150 11.24 -7.06 -1.71
N TYR A 151 10.43 -6.91 -0.65
CA TYR A 151 10.75 -5.95 0.41
C TYR A 151 11.78 -6.47 1.41
N SER A 152 11.96 -7.79 1.52
CA SER A 152 13.12 -8.35 2.23
C SER A 152 14.43 -8.02 1.51
N TYR A 153 14.43 -8.11 0.17
CA TYR A 153 15.57 -7.68 -0.64
C TYR A 153 15.88 -6.19 -0.47
N LEU A 154 14.85 -5.35 -0.40
CA LEU A 154 15.01 -3.93 -0.11
C LEU A 154 15.63 -3.67 1.26
N GLY A 155 15.31 -4.51 2.27
CA GLY A 155 15.97 -4.51 3.58
C GLY A 155 17.34 -5.21 3.60
N ASP A 156 17.95 -5.44 2.43
CA ASP A 156 19.26 -6.07 2.22
C ASP A 156 19.35 -7.54 2.69
N VAL A 157 18.23 -8.27 2.61
CA VAL A 157 18.19 -9.73 2.78
C VAL A 157 18.10 -10.37 1.41
N GLY A 158 19.11 -11.18 1.04
CA GLY A 158 19.11 -11.90 -0.24
C GLY A 158 17.88 -12.80 -0.39
N THR A 159 17.35 -12.91 -1.60
CA THR A 159 16.19 -13.77 -1.91
C THR A 159 16.65 -15.04 -2.62
N SER A 160 15.95 -16.15 -2.43
CA SER A 160 15.98 -17.27 -3.40
C SER A 160 14.59 -17.43 -4.02
N SER A 161 14.22 -16.46 -4.84
CA SER A 161 13.05 -16.62 -5.72
C SER A 161 13.50 -17.41 -6.95
N TRP A 162 13.54 -18.74 -6.81
CA TRP A 162 13.49 -19.70 -7.91
C TRP A 162 12.05 -20.18 -8.06
#